data_AF-A0A348PFX2-F1
#
_entry.id   AF-A0A348PFX2-F1
#
_cell.length_a   1.000
_cell.length_b   1.000
_cell.length_c   1.000
_cell.angle_alpha   90.00
_cell.angle_beta   90.00
_cell.angle_gamma   90.00
#
_symmetry.space_group_name_H-M   'P 1'
#
loop_
_entity.id
_entity.type
_entity.pdbx_description
1 polymer ?
#
loop_
_entity_poly.entity_id
_entity_poly.type
_entity_poly.pdbx_seq_one_letter_code
_entity_poly.pdbx_strand_id
1 'polypeptide(L)'
;VSFGSYVGATAAGSMPTNTSGVAEDPAAQMLLRAGRASDTLSIKENYLQQGVYVLHGDADDNVPVSEAREMFKQLAAISHPDFEYYERPGAGHWWGNECVDWAPLMQFLFRHTLPEMKDMTRVRFQTVSPQVSQRDGWVRVLQQKKPFEVSSVDMVLDVAKQTVAGTTVNVKTLDLVVPITMPVSGAAAPATAPTQITVTLDNQAIV
;
A
#
# COMPACT_ATOMS: atom_id res chain seq x y z
N VAL A 1 14.77 14.05 -8.63
CA VAL A 1 13.41 13.79 -8.10
C VAL A 1 13.61 13.17 -6.73
N SER A 2 13.08 13.79 -5.66
CA SER A 2 13.22 13.35 -4.27
C SER A 2 11.85 13.04 -3.69
N PHE A 3 11.75 12.16 -2.70
CA PHE A 3 10.55 12.06 -1.86
C PHE A 3 10.12 13.46 -1.41
N GLY A 4 11.09 14.32 -1.05
CA GLY A 4 10.96 15.74 -0.72
C GLY A 4 10.29 16.65 -1.76
N SER A 5 10.38 16.31 -3.04
CA SER A 5 9.87 17.14 -4.15
C SER A 5 8.38 16.92 -4.46
N TYR A 6 7.80 15.88 -3.87
CA TYR A 6 6.36 15.67 -3.93
C TYR A 6 5.70 16.36 -2.74
N VAL A 7 4.54 16.98 -2.99
CA VAL A 7 3.75 17.79 -2.01
C VAL A 7 3.56 17.09 -0.64
N GLY A 8 3.68 15.76 -0.58
CA GLY A 8 3.57 14.94 0.62
C GLY A 8 4.78 14.91 1.58
N ALA A 9 6.03 15.07 1.12
CA ALA A 9 7.17 14.86 2.01
C ALA A 9 7.37 15.99 3.04
N THR A 10 6.94 17.21 2.72
CA THR A 10 6.90 18.31 3.70
C THR A 10 5.64 18.30 4.55
N ALA A 11 4.59 17.57 4.17
CA ALA A 11 3.30 17.54 4.89
C ALA A 11 3.14 16.32 5.81
N ALA A 12 3.77 15.18 5.48
CA ALA A 12 3.74 13.96 6.29
C ALA A 12 4.97 13.81 7.22
N GLY A 13 6.14 14.33 6.81
CA GLY A 13 7.38 14.30 7.60
C GLY A 13 7.59 15.52 8.50
N SER A 14 6.78 16.56 8.31
CA SER A 14 6.73 17.74 9.16
C SER A 14 5.29 18.23 9.11
N MET A 15 4.43 17.72 9.99
CA MET A 15 3.37 18.62 10.47
C MET A 15 4.14 19.87 10.91
N PRO A 16 3.93 21.06 10.32
CA PRO A 16 4.48 22.26 10.91
C PRO A 16 3.93 22.24 12.34
N THR A 17 4.80 21.98 13.32
CA THR A 17 4.43 22.21 14.71
C THR A 17 4.12 23.68 14.75
N ASN A 18 2.83 23.99 14.76
CA ASN A 18 2.31 25.32 14.71
C ASN A 18 2.78 26.04 15.98
N THR A 19 3.96 26.65 15.94
CA THR A 19 4.50 27.48 17.02
C THR A 19 3.87 28.87 17.00
N SER A 20 2.92 29.15 16.11
CA SER A 20 2.24 30.42 15.98
C SER A 20 0.76 30.19 15.70
N GLY A 21 -0.05 29.93 16.74
CA GLY A 21 -1.46 29.51 16.72
C GLY A 21 -2.46 30.28 15.82
N VAL A 22 -2.16 30.36 14.53
CA VAL A 22 -2.99 30.85 13.44
C VAL A 22 -3.67 29.61 12.88
N ALA A 23 -5.00 29.63 12.87
CA ALA A 23 -5.79 28.61 12.20
C ALA A 23 -5.38 28.58 10.71
N GLU A 24 -5.02 27.42 10.19
CA GLU A 24 -4.57 27.30 8.81
C GLU A 24 -5.68 27.70 7.82
N ASP A 25 -5.30 28.44 6.77
CA ASP A 25 -6.21 28.90 5.71
C ASP A 25 -6.92 27.70 5.03
N PRO A 26 -8.27 27.63 5.05
CA PRO A 26 -9.02 26.55 4.40
C PRO A 26 -8.70 26.37 2.91
N ALA A 27 -8.35 27.43 2.19
CA ALA A 27 -7.97 27.34 0.79
C ALA A 27 -6.62 26.63 0.62
N ALA A 28 -5.62 26.98 1.43
CA ALA A 28 -4.33 26.30 1.46
C ALA A 28 -4.47 24.80 1.79
N GLN A 29 -5.31 24.46 2.78
CA GLN A 29 -5.61 23.08 3.13
C GLN A 29 -6.25 22.29 1.98
N MET A 30 -7.16 22.91 1.23
CA MET A 30 -7.76 22.28 0.06
C MET A 30 -6.74 22.02 -1.06
N LEU A 31 -5.81 22.96 -1.29
CA LEU A 31 -4.73 22.80 -2.28
C LEU A 31 -3.73 21.71 -1.87
N LEU A 32 -3.32 21.67 -0.61
CA LEU A 32 -2.47 20.61 -0.07
C LEU A 32 -3.14 19.23 -0.22
N ARG A 33 -4.43 19.15 0.10
CA ARG A 33 -5.21 17.92 -0.05
C ARG A 33 -5.28 17.47 -1.51
N ALA A 34 -5.48 18.38 -2.46
CA ALA A 34 -5.48 18.06 -3.89
C ALA A 34 -4.14 17.49 -4.38
N GLY A 35 -3.03 17.90 -3.76
CA GLY A 35 -1.69 17.41 -4.07
C GLY A 35 -1.33 16.03 -3.51
N ARG A 36 -2.19 15.40 -2.69
CA ARG A 36 -1.88 14.12 -2.02
C ARG A 36 -1.69 12.93 -2.96
N ALA A 37 -2.14 13.01 -4.21
CA ALA A 37 -1.81 12.02 -5.24
C ALA A 37 -0.29 11.83 -5.42
N SER A 38 0.49 12.86 -5.09
CA SER A 38 1.94 12.85 -5.14
C SER A 38 2.59 12.31 -3.86
N ASP A 39 1.86 12.12 -2.77
CA ASP A 39 2.39 11.61 -1.50
C ASP A 39 2.57 10.09 -1.55
N THR A 40 3.65 9.65 -2.17
CA THR A 40 3.95 8.22 -2.40
C THR A 40 4.16 7.45 -1.11
N LEU A 41 4.67 8.09 -0.05
CA LEU A 41 4.92 7.45 1.24
C LEU A 41 3.62 7.14 2.00
N SER A 42 2.56 7.92 1.76
CA SER A 42 1.24 7.70 2.39
C SER A 42 0.53 6.41 1.96
N ILE A 43 1.02 5.77 0.90
CA ILE A 43 0.45 4.53 0.34
C ILE A 43 1.46 3.37 0.30
N LYS A 44 2.57 3.47 1.04
CA LYS A 44 3.66 2.49 1.02
C LYS A 44 3.24 1.08 1.43
N GLU A 45 2.17 0.93 2.23
CA GLU A 45 1.67 -0.40 2.62
C GLU A 45 1.15 -1.21 1.43
N ASN A 46 0.81 -0.56 0.31
CA ASN A 46 0.39 -1.26 -0.90
C ASN A 46 1.50 -2.15 -1.50
N TYR A 47 2.77 -1.93 -1.11
CA TYR A 47 3.88 -2.78 -1.54
C TYR A 47 3.94 -4.14 -0.84
N LEU A 48 3.21 -4.35 0.26
CA LEU A 48 3.30 -5.56 1.08
C LEU A 48 3.01 -6.89 0.35
N GLN A 49 2.37 -6.83 -0.82
CA GLN A 49 2.07 -7.99 -1.65
C GLN A 49 3.05 -8.16 -2.83
N GLN A 50 4.06 -7.30 -2.96
CA GLN A 50 5.03 -7.33 -4.04
C GLN A 50 6.44 -7.58 -3.50
N GLY A 51 7.28 -8.23 -4.29
CA GLY A 51 8.71 -8.21 -4.05
C GLY A 51 9.32 -6.88 -4.49
N VAL A 52 10.17 -6.28 -3.66
CA VAL A 52 10.80 -4.99 -3.95
C VAL A 52 12.32 -5.10 -3.99
N TYR A 53 12.94 -4.75 -5.11
CA TYR A 53 14.40 -4.68 -5.25
C TYR A 53 14.84 -3.24 -5.49
N VAL A 54 15.81 -2.75 -4.72
CA VAL A 54 16.42 -1.44 -4.91
C VAL A 54 17.86 -1.60 -5.42
N LEU A 55 18.14 -1.03 -6.59
CA LEU A 55 19.46 -0.97 -7.20
C LEU A 55 19.84 0.51 -7.37
N HIS A 56 20.90 0.97 -6.71
CA HIS A 56 21.27 2.39 -6.72
C HIS A 56 22.79 2.60 -6.83
N GLY A 57 23.23 3.67 -7.51
CA GLY A 57 24.63 4.09 -7.51
C GLY A 57 24.93 5.03 -6.34
N ASP A 58 25.93 4.73 -5.50
CA ASP A 58 26.16 5.53 -4.28
C ASP A 58 26.68 6.95 -4.53
N ALA A 59 27.15 7.23 -5.76
CA ALA A 59 27.62 8.53 -6.23
C ALA A 59 26.63 9.20 -7.19
N ASP A 60 25.37 8.76 -7.23
CA ASP A 60 24.30 9.39 -8.01
C ASP A 60 24.06 10.84 -7.54
N ASP A 61 24.25 11.81 -8.44
CA ASP A 61 24.08 13.24 -8.24
C ASP A 61 22.75 13.79 -8.81
N ASN A 62 21.98 12.98 -9.55
CA ASN A 62 20.65 13.32 -10.08
C ASN A 62 19.53 12.91 -9.11
N VAL A 63 19.65 11.71 -8.54
CA VAL A 63 18.79 11.17 -7.49
C VAL A 63 19.71 10.63 -6.40
N PRO A 64 20.00 11.45 -5.37
CA PRO A 64 20.96 11.06 -4.34
C PRO A 64 20.63 9.72 -3.69
N VAL A 65 21.64 8.93 -3.37
CA VAL A 65 21.50 7.62 -2.70
C VAL A 65 20.70 7.69 -1.38
N SER A 66 20.59 8.87 -0.77
CA SER A 66 19.72 9.10 0.38
C SER A 66 18.26 8.74 0.11
N GLU A 67 17.78 8.87 -1.13
CA GLU A 67 16.42 8.49 -1.52
C GLU A 67 16.24 6.97 -1.48
N ALA A 68 17.18 6.20 -2.03
CA ALA A 68 17.17 4.73 -1.95
C ALA A 68 17.22 4.23 -0.50
N ARG A 69 18.09 4.85 0.32
CA ARG A 69 18.20 4.54 1.74
C ARG A 69 16.93 4.91 2.50
N GLU A 70 16.25 5.98 2.11
CA GLU A 70 14.96 6.35 2.70
C GLU A 70 13.87 5.33 2.34
N MET A 71 13.79 4.90 1.09
CA MET A 71 12.89 3.82 0.68
C MET A 71 13.13 2.55 1.52
N PHE A 72 14.39 2.15 1.73
CA PHE A 72 14.74 1.02 2.60
C PHE A 72 14.21 1.22 4.03
N LYS A 73 14.41 2.41 4.64
CA LYS A 73 13.86 2.70 5.98
C LYS A 73 12.34 2.61 6.02
N GLN A 74 11.66 3.13 5.00
CA GLN A 74 10.19 3.15 4.94
C GLN A 74 9.60 1.74 4.80
N LEU A 75 10.23 0.88 4.00
CA LEU A 75 9.86 -0.54 3.86
C LEU A 75 10.16 -1.33 5.15
N ALA A 76 11.31 -1.08 5.78
CA ALA A 76 11.64 -1.68 7.06
C ALA A 76 10.64 -1.27 8.17
N ALA A 77 10.20 -0.01 8.18
CA ALA A 77 9.25 0.51 9.17
C ALA A 77 7.85 -0.14 9.10
N ILE A 78 7.46 -0.71 7.95
CA ILE A 78 6.21 -1.47 7.79
C ILE A 78 6.41 -2.99 7.86
N SER A 79 7.62 -3.43 8.21
CA SER A 79 8.05 -4.83 8.23
C SER A 79 7.79 -5.53 6.89
N HIS A 80 8.21 -4.90 5.79
CA HIS A 80 8.03 -5.48 4.46
C HIS A 80 8.70 -6.87 4.37
N PRO A 81 7.96 -7.92 3.97
CA PRO A 81 8.46 -9.29 4.11
C PRO A 81 9.46 -9.70 3.03
N ASP A 82 9.45 -9.02 1.88
CA ASP A 82 10.15 -9.46 0.68
C ASP A 82 10.84 -8.28 -0.02
N PHE A 83 12.06 -7.96 0.41
CA PHE A 83 12.83 -6.87 -0.18
C PHE A 83 14.32 -7.19 -0.28
N GLU A 84 14.97 -6.71 -1.34
CA GLU A 84 16.41 -6.77 -1.55
C GLU A 84 16.96 -5.37 -1.89
N TYR A 85 18.20 -5.07 -1.48
CA TYR A 85 18.81 -3.75 -1.61
C TYR A 85 20.29 -3.87 -1.99
N TYR A 86 20.70 -3.14 -3.02
CA TYR A 86 22.09 -3.08 -3.45
C TYR A 86 22.50 -1.66 -3.88
N GLU A 87 23.59 -1.17 -3.29
CA GLU A 87 24.30 0.03 -3.72
C GLU A 87 25.56 -0.37 -4.48
N ARG A 88 25.78 0.22 -5.66
CA ARG A 88 27.01 0.06 -6.43
C ARG A 88 28.02 1.15 -6.05
N PRO A 89 29.17 0.80 -5.44
CA PRO A 89 30.15 1.79 -5.03
C PRO A 89 30.79 2.52 -6.21
N GLY A 90 30.90 3.85 -6.09
CA GLY A 90 31.44 4.77 -7.09
C GLY A 90 30.57 4.98 -8.33
N ALA A 91 29.37 4.41 -8.40
CA ALA A 91 28.50 4.56 -9.56
C ALA A 91 27.60 5.79 -9.44
N GLY A 92 27.53 6.58 -10.52
CA GLY A 92 26.63 7.74 -10.64
C GLY A 92 25.21 7.36 -11.05
N HIS A 93 24.44 8.32 -11.57
CA HIS A 93 23.06 8.09 -12.02
C HIS A 93 22.93 7.03 -13.12
N TRP A 94 23.91 6.99 -14.03
CA TRP A 94 23.99 6.05 -15.13
C TRP A 94 25.41 5.50 -15.21
N TRP A 95 25.58 4.19 -15.00
CA TRP A 95 26.91 3.56 -14.98
C TRP A 95 27.12 2.46 -16.04
N GLY A 96 26.23 2.39 -17.04
CA GLY A 96 26.28 1.38 -18.10
C GLY A 96 25.01 0.55 -18.16
N ASN A 97 25.02 -0.51 -18.97
CA ASN A 97 23.87 -1.41 -19.06
C ASN A 97 23.57 -2.09 -17.73
N GLU A 98 24.59 -2.26 -16.89
CA GLU A 98 24.51 -2.90 -15.58
C GLU A 98 23.54 -2.21 -14.62
N CYS A 99 23.21 -0.92 -14.81
CA CYS A 99 22.21 -0.26 -13.99
C CYS A 99 20.76 -0.61 -14.38
N VAL A 100 20.55 -1.26 -15.53
CA VAL A 100 19.25 -1.72 -16.01
C VAL A 100 19.16 -3.24 -16.21
N ASP A 101 20.29 -3.95 -16.36
CA ASP A 101 20.37 -5.40 -16.59
C ASP A 101 21.07 -6.19 -15.47
N TRP A 102 21.15 -5.61 -14.27
CA TRP A 102 21.77 -6.20 -13.09
C TRP A 102 21.28 -7.64 -12.81
N ALA A 103 22.18 -8.61 -12.91
CA ALA A 103 21.79 -10.03 -12.83
C ALA A 103 21.05 -10.43 -11.54
N PRO A 104 21.44 -9.96 -10.33
CA PRO A 104 20.66 -10.20 -9.11
C PRO A 104 19.25 -9.62 -9.15
N LEU A 105 19.04 -8.42 -9.71
CA LEU A 105 17.71 -7.83 -9.90
C LEU A 105 16.88 -8.71 -10.85
N MET A 106 17.46 -9.15 -11.96
CA MET A 106 16.77 -10.02 -12.92
C MET A 106 16.40 -11.36 -12.28
N GLN A 107 17.33 -11.97 -11.54
CA GLN A 107 17.08 -13.22 -10.82
C GLN A 107 16.04 -13.05 -9.71
N PHE A 108 16.00 -11.90 -9.04
CA PHE A 108 14.92 -11.55 -8.13
C PHE A 108 13.60 -11.59 -8.90
N LEU A 109 13.41 -10.80 -9.95
CA LEU A 109 12.16 -10.77 -10.72
C LEU A 109 11.73 -12.15 -11.24
N PHE A 110 12.65 -12.99 -11.75
CA PHE A 110 12.33 -14.33 -12.24
C PHE A 110 11.84 -15.31 -11.15
N ARG A 111 12.26 -15.11 -9.90
CA ARG A 111 11.85 -15.96 -8.77
C ARG A 111 10.55 -15.48 -8.11
N HIS A 112 10.05 -14.30 -8.48
CA HIS A 112 8.84 -13.73 -7.88
C HIS A 112 7.63 -13.89 -8.81
N THR A 113 6.50 -14.12 -8.18
CA THR A 113 5.18 -14.09 -8.83
C THR A 113 4.26 -13.37 -7.86
N LEU A 114 3.43 -12.47 -8.38
CA LEU A 114 2.46 -11.78 -7.53
C LEU A 114 1.49 -12.80 -6.94
N PRO A 115 1.17 -12.71 -5.63
CA PRO A 115 0.19 -13.58 -5.02
C PRO A 115 -1.16 -13.44 -5.73
N GLU A 116 -1.83 -14.56 -5.94
CA GLU A 116 -3.20 -14.53 -6.41
C GLU A 116 -4.13 -14.13 -5.27
N MET A 117 -5.28 -13.54 -5.60
CA MET A 117 -6.27 -13.09 -4.62
C MET A 117 -6.65 -14.20 -3.62
N LYS A 118 -6.73 -15.46 -4.07
CA LYS A 118 -7.09 -16.62 -3.24
C LYS A 118 -6.06 -16.99 -2.18
N ASP A 119 -4.82 -16.54 -2.36
CA ASP A 119 -3.71 -16.86 -1.47
C ASP A 119 -3.47 -15.73 -0.44
N MET A 120 -4.25 -14.63 -0.52
CA MET A 120 -4.15 -13.47 0.37
C MET A 120 -5.10 -13.58 1.57
N THR A 121 -4.56 -13.90 2.74
CA THR A 121 -5.34 -13.95 4.00
C THR A 121 -5.38 -12.62 4.76
N ARG A 122 -4.52 -11.67 4.41
CA ARG A 122 -4.55 -10.31 4.97
C ARG A 122 -4.31 -9.28 3.87
N VAL A 123 -5.10 -8.22 3.87
CA VAL A 123 -4.96 -7.07 2.97
C VAL A 123 -4.80 -5.81 3.81
N ARG A 124 -3.66 -5.14 3.64
CA ARG A 124 -3.39 -3.81 4.19
C ARG A 124 -3.27 -2.85 3.02
N PHE A 125 -4.28 -2.02 2.83
CA PHE A 125 -4.45 -1.22 1.63
C PHE A 125 -4.69 0.24 1.98
N GLN A 126 -3.95 1.11 1.30
CA GLN A 126 -4.06 2.56 1.43
C GLN A 126 -4.31 3.21 0.07
N THR A 127 -5.18 4.21 0.06
CA THR A 127 -5.39 5.02 -1.14
C THR A 127 -5.73 6.46 -0.80
N VAL A 128 -5.11 7.39 -1.51
CA VAL A 128 -5.48 8.81 -1.47
C VAL A 128 -6.71 9.10 -2.31
N SER A 129 -6.99 8.27 -3.32
CA SER A 129 -8.20 8.37 -4.14
C SER A 129 -8.42 7.04 -4.88
N PRO A 130 -9.65 6.51 -4.94
CA PRO A 130 -9.98 5.35 -5.77
C PRO A 130 -9.58 5.49 -7.25
N GLN A 131 -9.37 6.71 -7.76
CA GLN A 131 -8.87 6.94 -9.13
C GLN A 131 -7.37 6.65 -9.28
N VAL A 132 -6.58 6.73 -8.21
CA VAL A 132 -5.15 6.39 -8.20
C VAL A 132 -5.00 4.88 -8.01
N SER A 133 -5.59 4.37 -6.93
CA SER A 133 -5.63 2.94 -6.60
C SER A 133 -6.96 2.64 -5.92
N GLN A 134 -7.73 1.68 -6.44
CA GLN A 134 -9.02 1.31 -5.86
C GLN A 134 -9.03 -0.05 -5.18
N ARG A 135 -8.13 -0.96 -5.53
CA ARG A 135 -8.19 -2.37 -5.09
C ARG A 135 -6.80 -2.88 -4.74
N ASP A 136 -6.74 -3.67 -3.67
CA ASP A 136 -5.65 -4.58 -3.38
C ASP A 136 -6.25 -5.93 -2.99
N GLY A 137 -5.81 -7.00 -3.65
CA GLY A 137 -6.41 -8.33 -3.54
C GLY A 137 -7.95 -8.32 -3.63
N TRP A 138 -8.58 -8.89 -2.60
CA TRP A 138 -10.03 -9.02 -2.49
C TRP A 138 -10.74 -7.79 -1.91
N VAL A 139 -10.02 -6.72 -1.55
CA VAL A 139 -10.59 -5.49 -0.97
C VAL A 139 -10.57 -4.36 -2.00
N ARG A 140 -11.72 -3.74 -2.24
CA ARG A 140 -11.83 -2.51 -3.04
C ARG A 140 -12.47 -1.37 -2.26
N VAL A 141 -11.83 -0.19 -2.28
CA VAL A 141 -12.41 1.06 -1.78
C VAL A 141 -13.19 1.72 -2.92
N LEU A 142 -14.52 1.78 -2.77
CA LEU A 142 -15.41 2.41 -3.75
C LEU A 142 -15.56 3.91 -3.49
N GLN A 143 -15.67 4.30 -2.22
CA GLN A 143 -15.94 5.69 -1.85
C GLN A 143 -15.25 6.06 -0.53
N GLN A 144 -14.66 7.25 -0.50
CA GLN A 144 -14.06 7.85 0.70
C GLN A 144 -15.09 8.71 1.46
N LYS A 145 -14.97 8.81 2.78
CA LYS A 145 -15.77 9.74 3.59
C LYS A 145 -15.36 11.19 3.29
N LYS A 146 -14.06 11.43 3.13
CA LYS A 146 -13.42 12.69 2.76
C LYS A 146 -12.50 12.44 1.56
N PRO A 147 -12.87 12.93 0.36
CA PRO A 147 -12.06 12.75 -0.84
C PRO A 147 -10.64 13.29 -0.66
N PHE A 148 -9.66 12.60 -1.25
CA PHE A 148 -8.24 13.00 -1.24
C PHE A 148 -7.57 13.01 0.13
N GLU A 149 -8.23 12.56 1.21
CA GLU A 149 -7.55 12.13 2.43
C GLU A 149 -7.23 10.63 2.34
N VAL A 150 -6.15 10.17 2.97
CA VAL A 150 -5.78 8.76 2.93
C VAL A 150 -6.90 7.92 3.51
N SER A 151 -7.41 6.98 2.72
CA SER A 151 -8.21 5.86 3.19
C SER A 151 -7.31 4.69 3.50
N SER A 152 -7.51 4.06 4.65
CA SER A 152 -6.77 2.87 5.08
C SER A 152 -7.74 1.73 5.36
N VAL A 153 -7.33 0.53 5.00
CA VAL A 153 -8.05 -0.71 5.24
C VAL A 153 -7.05 -1.76 5.71
N ASP A 154 -7.33 -2.41 6.84
CA ASP A 154 -6.59 -3.59 7.31
C ASP A 154 -7.60 -4.69 7.61
N MET A 155 -7.61 -5.72 6.77
CA MET A 155 -8.60 -6.79 6.78
C MET A 155 -7.91 -8.15 6.82
N VAL A 156 -8.45 -9.04 7.63
CA VAL A 156 -8.00 -10.43 7.78
C VAL A 156 -9.14 -11.37 7.41
N LEU A 157 -8.83 -12.33 6.56
CA LEU A 157 -9.69 -13.44 6.17
C LEU A 157 -9.25 -14.71 6.93
N ASP A 158 -10.14 -15.23 7.76
CA ASP A 158 -10.03 -16.58 8.31
C ASP A 158 -10.84 -17.54 7.44
N VAL A 159 -10.15 -18.26 6.55
CA VAL A 159 -10.78 -19.19 5.61
C VAL A 159 -11.50 -20.33 6.34
N ALA A 160 -10.95 -20.80 7.46
CA ALA A 160 -11.50 -21.94 8.21
C ALA A 160 -12.79 -21.56 8.95
N LYS A 161 -12.84 -20.35 9.50
CA LYS A 161 -14.04 -19.82 10.17
C LYS A 161 -15.01 -19.10 9.22
N GLN A 162 -14.59 -18.87 7.97
CA GLN A 162 -15.32 -18.08 6.99
C GLN A 162 -15.70 -16.70 7.52
N THR A 163 -14.73 -16.03 8.16
CA THR A 163 -14.91 -14.70 8.73
C THR A 163 -13.93 -13.72 8.11
N VAL A 164 -14.41 -12.51 7.82
CA VAL A 164 -13.59 -11.35 7.52
C VAL A 164 -13.68 -10.38 8.70
N ALA A 165 -12.56 -9.93 9.22
CA ALA A 165 -12.52 -8.93 10.27
C ALA A 165 -11.48 -7.86 9.97
N GLY A 166 -11.77 -6.61 10.29
CA GLY A 166 -10.82 -5.54 10.02
C GLY A 166 -11.28 -4.17 10.47
N THR A 167 -10.46 -3.18 10.13
CA THR A 167 -10.72 -1.77 10.44
C THR A 167 -10.61 -0.92 9.19
N THR A 168 -11.33 0.21 9.20
CA THR A 168 -11.28 1.19 8.11
C THR A 168 -11.09 2.60 8.63
N VAL A 169 -10.32 3.40 7.89
CA VAL A 169 -10.17 4.84 8.14
C VAL A 169 -10.54 5.58 6.86
N ASN A 170 -11.38 6.60 6.98
CA ASN A 170 -11.85 7.43 5.85
C ASN A 170 -12.55 6.64 4.72
N VAL A 171 -13.09 5.45 4.98
CA VAL A 171 -13.85 4.67 3.99
C VAL A 171 -15.35 4.83 4.21
N LYS A 172 -16.10 5.10 3.13
CA LYS A 172 -17.57 5.18 3.12
C LYS A 172 -18.19 3.90 2.58
N THR A 173 -17.60 3.32 1.54
CA THR A 173 -18.12 2.12 0.87
C THR A 173 -16.96 1.21 0.46
N LEU A 174 -17.08 -0.06 0.82
CA LEU A 174 -16.17 -1.14 0.41
C LEU A 174 -16.89 -2.11 -0.52
N ASP A 175 -16.12 -2.75 -1.38
CA ASP A 175 -16.49 -3.91 -2.17
C ASP A 175 -15.52 -5.04 -1.84
N LEU A 176 -16.04 -6.20 -1.40
CA LEU A 176 -15.25 -7.35 -0.98
C LEU A 176 -15.54 -8.52 -1.92
N VAL A 177 -14.50 -9.03 -2.59
CA VAL A 177 -14.56 -10.23 -3.44
C VAL A 177 -13.83 -11.35 -2.72
N VAL A 178 -14.44 -11.84 -1.63
CA VAL A 178 -13.78 -12.78 -0.72
C VAL A 178 -13.54 -14.12 -1.45
N PRO A 179 -12.29 -14.62 -1.51
CA PRO A 179 -11.94 -15.81 -2.28
C PRO A 179 -12.27 -17.11 -1.53
N ILE A 180 -13.48 -17.24 -1.00
CA ILE A 180 -13.99 -18.48 -0.42
C ILE A 180 -14.88 -19.15 -1.47
N THR A 181 -14.64 -20.43 -1.73
CA THR A 181 -15.57 -21.23 -2.54
C THR A 181 -16.79 -21.54 -1.68
N MET A 182 -17.92 -20.89 -1.98
CA MET A 182 -19.20 -21.24 -1.36
C MET A 182 -19.74 -22.51 -2.00
N PRO A 183 -20.30 -23.46 -1.24
CA PRO A 183 -21.01 -24.58 -1.82
C PRO A 183 -22.19 -24.06 -2.67
N VAL A 184 -22.26 -24.51 -3.92
CA VAL A 184 -23.32 -24.11 -4.85
C VAL A 184 -24.65 -24.60 -4.31
N SER A 185 -25.63 -23.69 -4.16
CA SER A 185 -27.00 -24.03 -3.82
C SER A 185 -27.54 -25.09 -4.78
N GLY A 186 -27.72 -26.32 -4.30
CA GLY A 186 -28.22 -27.46 -5.08
C GLY A 186 -27.28 -28.67 -5.18
N ALA A 187 -25.99 -28.53 -4.84
CA ALA A 187 -25.16 -29.70 -4.54
C ALA A 187 -25.48 -30.17 -3.12
N ALA A 188 -25.43 -31.48 -2.86
CA ALA A 188 -25.58 -32.04 -1.51
C ALA A 188 -24.40 -31.60 -0.63
N ALA A 189 -24.42 -30.35 -0.19
CA ALA A 189 -23.52 -29.85 0.83
C ALA A 189 -23.85 -30.59 2.13
N PRO A 190 -22.84 -31.01 2.93
CA PRO A 190 -23.11 -31.47 4.28
C PRO A 190 -23.92 -30.37 5.00
N ALA A 191 -24.95 -30.77 5.75
CA ALA A 191 -25.97 -29.87 6.35
C ALA A 191 -25.41 -28.78 7.31
N THR A 192 -24.10 -28.70 7.46
CA THR A 192 -23.34 -27.80 8.34
C THR A 192 -22.46 -26.79 7.58
N ALA A 193 -22.42 -26.80 6.24
CA ALA A 193 -21.63 -25.82 5.49
C ALA A 193 -22.28 -24.43 5.53
N PRO A 194 -21.61 -23.37 6.03
CA PRO A 194 -22.20 -22.05 6.12
C PRO A 194 -22.46 -21.46 4.73
N THR A 195 -23.62 -20.84 4.56
CA THR A 195 -24.06 -20.19 3.32
C THR A 195 -23.74 -18.69 3.28
N GLN A 196 -23.13 -18.14 4.33
CA GLN A 196 -22.83 -16.72 4.52
C GLN A 196 -21.43 -16.56 5.14
N ILE A 197 -20.77 -15.44 4.82
CA ILE A 197 -19.51 -15.03 5.45
C ILE A 197 -19.86 -14.00 6.52
N THR A 198 -19.25 -14.10 7.70
CA THR A 198 -19.41 -13.06 8.73
C THR A 198 -18.39 -11.98 8.50
N VAL A 199 -18.83 -10.73 8.33
CA VAL A 199 -17.94 -9.56 8.20
C VAL A 199 -18.02 -8.71 9.47
N THR A 200 -16.88 -8.43 10.09
CA THR A 200 -16.79 -7.51 11.24
C THR A 200 -15.90 -6.33 10.87
N LEU A 201 -16.48 -5.14 10.77
CA LEU A 201 -15.73 -3.90 10.50
C LEU A 201 -15.84 -2.96 11.69
N ASP A 202 -14.70 -2.43 12.15
CA ASP A 202 -14.67 -1.43 13.23
C ASP A 202 -15.44 -1.91 14.50
N ASN A 203 -15.29 -3.20 14.83
CA ASN A 203 -16.00 -3.91 15.90
C ASN A 203 -17.53 -4.01 15.76
N GLN A 204 -18.06 -3.81 14.55
CA GLN A 204 -19.47 -3.97 14.22
C GLN A 204 -19.65 -5.13 13.23
N ALA A 205 -20.56 -6.04 13.53
CA ALA A 205 -20.96 -7.08 12.60
C ALA A 205 -21.80 -6.46 11.46
N ILE A 206 -21.39 -6.72 10.23
CA ILE A 206 -22.08 -6.33 9.01
C ILE A 206 -22.50 -7.64 8.35
N VAL A 207 -23.80 -7.95 8.46
CA VAL A 207 -24.41 -9.16 7.90
C VAL A 207 -24.40 -9.13 6.38
#